data_AF-A0A229TC23-F1
#
_entry.id   AF-A0A229TC23-F1
#
_cell.length_a   1.000
_cell.length_b   1.000
_cell.length_c   1.000
_cell.angle_alpha   90.00
_cell.angle_beta   90.00
_cell.angle_gamma   90.00
#
_symmetry.space_group_name_H-M   'P 1'
#
loop_
_entity.id
_entity.type
_entity.pdbx_description
1 polymer ?
#
loop_
_entity_poly.entity_id
_entity_poly.type
_entity_poly.pdbx_seq_one_letter_code
_entity_poly.pdbx_strand_id
1 'polypeptide(L)'
;MAMPREHLTDFDNPHADDPDLAEAYEAGYREAAFGTHDADKPSPFPAGPQSDAWKEGFVAGARRFRAYQKGYARGITQGLQHEGTIDPMPNPHPPGDLANAWGEGQQDGLLTARVVRDDIATKALEIAHFDQPAGPIHGSGWYWQEWNGGRAIYVQRPADHELPPDAVFAVDAPIHAEYQRLGGVGGLLGRPVGDTENVPDGRGTVSEFQNGTMYATEATGAREVHGLIRQHWLERGGPRSDLGYPTSNELDERADHGKVNTFERGDLYFWPDTGVVEVAGIQVRYRGQNCFGESDEISAEDETYIVASTVGPTQETIKSTTTSIADVNGGGSYPDFLVLYSGAPAGIGALAVTMMEHDAGNPDQYRTQIEGGVRLALNGLAGAIAATGVGLPVSGIALALANAGAGPIANAINSAIGSGDDLIGTDVFPLAPKSLIELARAELQRERDVEFNLATKLLSADGGSYKAYFDVDFV
;
A
#
# COMPACT_ATOMS: atom_id res chain seq x y z
N MET A 1 10.54 -19.28 54.04
CA MET A 1 11.93 -19.13 53.56
C MET A 1 12.02 -17.69 53.07
N ALA A 2 12.70 -16.82 53.80
CA ALA A 2 12.76 -15.38 53.51
C ALA A 2 13.76 -15.13 52.38
N MET A 3 13.41 -14.25 51.43
CA MET A 3 14.30 -13.85 50.34
C MET A 3 15.41 -12.90 50.85
N PRO A 4 16.60 -12.87 50.23
CA PRO A 4 17.75 -12.09 50.70
C PRO A 4 17.54 -10.58 50.50
N ARG A 5 18.13 -9.79 51.41
CA ARG A 5 18.04 -8.32 51.55
C ARG A 5 18.87 -7.51 50.53
N GLU A 6 19.46 -8.14 49.51
CA GLU A 6 20.57 -7.53 48.74
C GLU A 6 20.19 -6.86 47.40
N HIS A 7 18.90 -6.68 47.09
CA HIS A 7 18.47 -6.07 45.82
C HIS A 7 17.52 -4.86 45.95
N LEU A 8 17.62 -4.10 47.05
CA LEU A 8 16.89 -2.84 47.25
C LEU A 8 17.83 -1.62 47.30
N THR A 9 19.03 -1.69 46.72
CA THR A 9 20.12 -0.74 47.01
C THR A 9 20.17 0.55 46.17
N ASP A 10 19.22 0.82 45.29
CA ASP A 10 19.17 2.10 44.53
C ASP A 10 17.90 2.92 44.81
N PHE A 11 17.54 2.99 46.08
CA PHE A 11 16.71 4.10 46.56
C PHE A 11 17.65 5.08 47.25
N ASP A 12 17.55 6.38 46.95
CA ASP A 12 18.08 7.45 47.80
C ASP A 12 17.36 7.41 49.17
N ASN A 13 17.59 6.35 49.94
CA ASN A 13 17.18 6.22 51.31
C ASN A 13 18.17 7.05 52.12
N PRO A 14 17.77 8.22 52.64
CA PRO A 14 18.69 9.10 53.37
C PRO A 14 19.19 8.45 54.66
N HIS A 15 18.61 7.31 55.05
CA HIS A 15 18.96 6.52 56.22
C HIS A 15 19.66 5.20 55.87
N ALA A 16 20.18 5.03 54.64
CA ALA A 16 20.79 3.77 54.19
C ALA A 16 21.95 3.26 55.09
N ASP A 17 22.64 4.17 55.77
CA ASP A 17 23.75 3.85 56.69
C ASP A 17 23.27 3.38 58.09
N ASP A 18 21.96 3.46 58.38
CA ASP A 18 21.35 3.02 59.64
C ASP A 18 20.24 1.98 59.36
N PRO A 19 20.46 0.69 59.68
CA PRO A 19 19.51 -0.38 59.35
C PRO A 19 18.11 -0.20 59.94
N ASP A 20 18.03 0.35 61.16
CA ASP A 20 16.77 0.49 61.90
C ASP A 20 15.93 1.65 61.35
N LEU A 21 16.60 2.72 60.91
CA LEU A 21 15.95 3.85 60.25
C LEU A 21 15.65 3.55 58.78
N ALA A 22 16.51 2.80 58.10
CA ALA A 22 16.28 2.33 56.74
C ALA A 22 15.01 1.46 56.66
N GLU A 23 14.86 0.51 57.58
CA GLU A 23 13.67 -0.36 57.66
C GLU A 23 12.40 0.45 57.97
N ALA A 24 12.48 1.43 58.87
CA ALA A 24 11.36 2.31 59.16
C ALA A 24 10.96 3.19 57.95
N TYR A 25 11.95 3.74 57.22
CA TYR A 25 11.74 4.50 56.00
C TYR A 25 11.09 3.64 54.91
N GLU A 26 11.60 2.43 54.67
CA GLU A 26 11.03 1.49 53.70
C GLU A 26 9.59 1.10 54.06
N ALA A 27 9.31 0.85 55.34
CA ALA A 27 7.97 0.55 55.81
C ALA A 27 7.00 1.72 55.54
N GLY A 28 7.44 2.96 55.73
CA GLY A 28 6.66 4.16 55.42
C GLY A 28 6.39 4.29 53.93
N TYR A 29 7.44 4.10 53.14
CA TYR A 29 7.38 4.16 51.68
C TYR A 29 6.40 3.12 51.10
N ARG A 30 6.44 1.88 51.60
CA ARG A 30 5.51 0.80 51.20
C ARG A 30 4.09 1.10 51.66
N GLU A 31 3.90 1.59 52.88
CA GLU A 31 2.57 1.91 53.39
C GLU A 31 1.91 3.05 52.57
N ALA A 32 2.68 4.04 52.13
CA ALA A 32 2.15 5.09 51.27
C ALA A 32 1.77 4.62 49.85
N ALA A 33 2.42 3.58 49.35
CA ALA A 33 2.20 3.04 48.01
C ALA A 33 1.07 1.99 47.97
N PHE A 34 0.91 1.20 49.04
CA PHE A 34 0.06 0.00 49.04
C PHE A 34 -0.85 -0.14 50.26
N GLY A 35 -0.66 0.72 51.26
CA GLY A 35 -1.39 0.68 52.51
C GLY A 35 -2.79 1.26 52.41
N THR A 36 -3.53 1.13 53.51
CA THR A 36 -4.84 1.78 53.71
C THR A 36 -4.72 3.04 54.58
N HIS A 37 -3.49 3.46 54.89
CA HIS A 37 -3.20 4.65 55.68
C HIS A 37 -3.32 5.92 54.83
N ASP A 38 -3.99 6.93 55.38
CA ASP A 38 -3.95 8.30 54.86
C ASP A 38 -2.85 9.08 55.58
N ALA A 39 -2.38 10.18 55.00
CA ALA A 39 -1.33 11.05 55.52
C ALA A 39 -1.60 11.58 56.95
N ASP A 40 -2.86 11.53 57.39
CA ASP A 40 -3.32 12.01 58.70
C ASP A 40 -3.29 10.95 59.82
N LYS A 41 -2.93 9.68 59.52
CA LYS A 41 -2.83 8.62 60.55
C LYS A 41 -1.42 8.56 61.18
N PRO A 42 -1.30 8.27 62.49
CA PRO A 42 -0.01 8.26 63.19
C PRO A 42 0.91 7.13 62.74
N SER A 43 2.23 7.37 62.80
CA SER A 43 3.26 6.36 62.51
C SER A 43 3.07 5.10 63.36
N PRO A 44 3.30 3.88 62.82
CA PRO A 44 3.25 2.64 63.59
C PRO A 44 4.44 2.50 64.56
N PHE A 45 5.45 3.36 64.43
CA PHE A 45 6.59 3.41 65.33
C PHE A 45 6.34 4.38 66.50
N PRO A 46 6.90 4.12 67.69
CA PRO A 46 6.89 5.07 68.80
C PRO A 46 7.49 6.42 68.38
N ALA A 47 7.07 7.50 69.04
CA ALA A 47 7.64 8.82 68.81
C ALA A 47 9.17 8.79 68.97
N GLY A 48 9.88 9.20 67.92
CA GLY A 48 11.34 9.12 67.84
C GLY A 48 11.82 8.92 66.39
N PRO A 49 13.13 8.68 66.22
CA PRO A 49 13.80 8.65 64.92
C PRO A 49 13.18 7.70 63.89
N GLN A 50 12.74 6.51 64.31
CA GLN A 50 12.04 5.56 63.43
C GLN A 50 10.67 6.08 62.97
N SER A 51 9.92 6.77 63.84
CA SER A 51 8.65 7.39 63.46
C SER A 51 8.87 8.48 62.41
N ASP A 52 9.95 9.24 62.53
CA ASP A 52 10.26 10.32 61.59
C ASP A 52 10.78 9.77 60.25
N ALA A 53 11.67 8.78 60.28
CA ALA A 53 12.12 8.06 59.09
C ALA A 53 10.95 7.40 58.35
N TRP A 54 10.00 6.80 59.07
CA TRP A 54 8.77 6.25 58.48
C TRP A 54 7.91 7.34 57.81
N LYS A 55 7.72 8.50 58.45
CA LYS A 55 6.94 9.60 57.84
C LYS A 55 7.62 10.15 56.59
N GLU A 56 8.96 10.28 56.61
CA GLU A 56 9.74 10.68 55.45
C GLU A 56 9.58 9.68 54.30
N GLY A 57 9.71 8.39 54.61
CA GLY A 57 9.44 7.30 53.67
C GLY A 57 8.02 7.36 53.11
N PHE A 58 7.02 7.59 53.96
CA PHE A 58 5.61 7.72 53.56
C PHE A 58 5.40 8.88 52.59
N VAL A 59 5.96 10.07 52.87
CA VAL A 59 5.86 11.23 51.98
C VAL A 59 6.57 10.96 50.64
N ALA A 60 7.73 10.31 50.67
CA ALA A 60 8.48 9.95 49.47
C ALA A 60 7.72 8.93 48.61
N GLY A 61 7.18 7.88 49.23
CA GLY A 61 6.35 6.85 48.58
C GLY A 61 5.08 7.44 47.97
N ALA A 62 4.35 8.28 48.71
CA ALA A 62 3.12 8.92 48.26
C ALA A 62 3.34 9.87 47.06
N ARG A 63 4.50 10.53 47.01
CA ARG A 63 4.88 11.39 45.88
C ARG A 63 5.12 10.56 44.61
N ARG A 64 5.85 9.45 44.74
CA ARG A 64 6.18 8.59 43.60
C ARG A 64 4.99 7.78 43.11
N PHE A 65 4.17 7.22 44.00
CA PHE A 65 2.95 6.51 43.63
C PHE A 65 1.99 7.43 42.86
N ARG A 66 1.82 8.69 43.28
CA ARG A 66 1.07 9.70 42.52
C ARG A 66 1.66 10.02 41.14
N ALA A 67 2.99 10.03 41.01
CA ALA A 67 3.64 10.22 39.71
C ALA A 67 3.38 9.03 38.77
N TYR A 68 3.41 7.81 39.30
CA TYR A 68 3.05 6.61 38.53
C TYR A 68 1.59 6.56 38.15
N GLN A 69 0.67 6.86 39.06
CA GLN A 69 -0.75 6.99 38.73
C GLN A 69 -0.97 7.97 37.56
N LYS A 70 -0.23 9.09 37.53
CA LYS A 70 -0.26 10.04 36.41
C LYS A 70 0.35 9.47 35.12
N GLY A 71 1.44 8.72 35.20
CA GLY A 71 2.07 8.06 34.05
C GLY A 71 1.19 6.96 33.45
N TYR A 72 0.62 6.12 34.32
CA TYR A 72 -0.32 5.06 33.97
C TYR A 72 -1.61 5.63 33.39
N ALA A 73 -2.20 6.67 34.00
CA ALA A 73 -3.38 7.35 33.46
C ALA A 73 -3.14 8.03 32.10
N ARG A 74 -1.88 8.33 31.77
CA ARG A 74 -1.47 8.83 30.45
C ARG A 74 -1.13 7.72 29.46
N GLY A 75 -1.40 6.45 29.79
CA GLY A 75 -1.11 5.29 28.95
C GLY A 75 0.38 4.95 28.81
N ILE A 76 1.29 5.71 29.45
CA ILE A 76 2.74 5.55 29.30
C ILE A 76 3.19 4.19 29.83
N THR A 77 2.65 3.75 30.97
CA THR A 77 3.02 2.46 31.57
C THR A 77 2.31 1.28 30.89
N GLN A 78 1.06 1.45 30.43
CA GLN A 78 0.33 0.42 29.70
C GLN A 78 0.96 0.14 28.32
N GLY A 79 1.38 1.18 27.59
CA GLY A 79 2.04 1.04 26.29
C GLY A 79 3.39 0.33 26.33
N LEU A 80 4.03 0.27 27.51
CA LEU A 80 5.27 -0.47 27.75
C LEU A 80 5.03 -1.97 28.02
N GLN A 81 3.81 -2.39 28.35
CA GLN A 81 3.55 -3.74 28.86
C GLN A 81 3.07 -4.78 27.84
N HIS A 82 2.37 -4.48 26.74
CA HIS A 82 1.97 -5.54 25.79
C HIS A 82 1.64 -5.07 24.35
N GLU A 83 2.23 -5.77 23.37
CA GLU A 83 1.75 -5.89 21.99
C GLU A 83 0.63 -6.95 21.95
N GLY A 84 -0.60 -6.55 21.63
CA GLY A 84 -1.67 -7.50 21.36
C GLY A 84 -3.04 -6.97 21.76
N THR A 85 -3.87 -6.72 20.76
CA THR A 85 -5.26 -6.24 20.84
C THR A 85 -5.47 -4.80 21.33
N ILE A 86 -6.03 -4.00 20.43
CA ILE A 86 -6.54 -2.64 20.67
C ILE A 86 -7.76 -2.79 21.58
N ASP A 87 -7.57 -2.80 22.89
CA ASP A 87 -8.68 -2.68 23.83
C ASP A 87 -9.11 -1.20 23.87
N PRO A 88 -10.42 -0.88 23.76
CA PRO A 88 -10.86 0.51 23.85
C PRO A 88 -10.52 1.06 25.24
N MET A 89 -10.04 2.31 25.27
CA MET A 89 -9.58 3.02 26.47
C MET A 89 -10.39 2.65 27.72
N PRO A 90 -9.75 2.13 28.78
CA PRO A 90 -10.48 1.74 29.97
C PRO A 90 -10.83 2.96 30.82
N ASN A 91 -12.00 2.85 31.46
CA ASN A 91 -12.44 3.65 32.61
C ASN A 91 -11.32 3.84 33.65
N PRO A 92 -11.43 4.82 34.58
CA PRO A 92 -10.50 4.93 35.70
C PRO A 92 -10.39 3.59 36.43
N HIS A 93 -9.21 2.97 36.34
CA HIS A 93 -8.96 1.65 36.91
C HIS A 93 -9.08 1.66 38.43
N PRO A 94 -9.60 0.59 39.04
CA PRO A 94 -9.63 0.46 40.49
C PRO A 94 -8.20 0.48 41.08
N PRO A 95 -8.01 1.03 42.29
CA PRO A 95 -6.70 1.10 42.96
C PRO A 95 -5.95 -0.24 43.09
N GLY A 96 -6.65 -1.38 43.08
CA GLY A 96 -6.05 -2.72 43.17
C GLY A 96 -5.22 -3.12 41.95
N ASP A 97 -5.62 -2.73 40.75
CA ASP A 97 -4.88 -3.04 39.51
C ASP A 97 -3.59 -2.22 39.43
N LEU A 98 -3.66 -0.95 39.86
CA LEU A 98 -2.51 -0.05 39.95
C LEU A 98 -1.46 -0.54 40.97
N ALA A 99 -1.91 -1.14 42.07
CA ALA A 99 -1.04 -1.71 43.10
C ALA A 99 -0.28 -2.95 42.57
N ASN A 100 -0.96 -3.84 41.85
CA ASN A 100 -0.33 -5.01 41.23
C ASN A 100 0.68 -4.59 40.15
N ALA A 101 0.30 -3.67 39.26
CA ALA A 101 1.17 -3.19 38.18
C ALA A 101 2.40 -2.42 38.71
N TRP A 102 2.25 -1.65 39.79
CA TRP A 102 3.39 -0.99 40.44
C TRP A 102 4.34 -2.01 41.09
N GLY A 103 3.82 -3.08 41.70
CA GLY A 103 4.64 -4.15 42.30
C GLY A 103 5.48 -4.93 41.27
N GLU A 104 4.99 -5.05 40.04
CA GLU A 104 5.69 -5.72 38.93
C GLU A 104 6.68 -4.80 38.18
N GLY A 105 6.47 -3.48 38.15
CA GLY A 105 7.23 -2.52 37.32
C GLY A 105 8.14 -1.53 38.08
N GLN A 106 8.48 -1.82 39.33
CA GLN A 106 8.83 -0.80 40.34
C GLN A 106 10.16 -0.02 40.17
N GLN A 107 11.10 -0.47 39.34
CA GLN A 107 12.37 0.26 39.10
C GLN A 107 12.60 0.54 37.61
N ASP A 108 12.51 -0.47 36.76
CA ASP A 108 12.79 -0.30 35.33
C ASP A 108 11.75 0.60 34.63
N GLY A 109 10.45 0.32 34.78
CA GLY A 109 9.42 0.99 33.97
C GLY A 109 9.29 2.51 34.18
N LEU A 110 9.55 3.01 35.39
CA LEU A 110 9.49 4.45 35.69
C LEU A 110 10.75 5.21 35.26
N LEU A 111 11.92 4.58 35.40
CA LEU A 111 13.18 5.13 34.90
C LEU A 111 13.12 5.19 33.37
N THR A 112 12.77 4.08 32.70
CA THR A 112 12.56 4.02 31.25
C THR A 112 11.58 5.09 30.77
N ALA A 113 10.40 5.21 31.39
CA ALA A 113 9.39 6.19 30.99
C ALA A 113 9.87 7.64 31.11
N ARG A 114 10.66 7.96 32.14
CA ARG A 114 11.23 9.30 32.31
C ARG A 114 12.26 9.59 31.22
N VAL A 115 13.24 8.71 31.05
CA VAL A 115 14.38 8.97 30.17
C VAL A 115 13.97 9.00 28.70
N VAL A 116 13.07 8.11 28.27
CA VAL A 116 12.50 8.13 26.91
C VAL A 116 11.73 9.42 26.65
N ARG A 117 10.94 9.89 27.62
CA ARG A 117 10.22 11.16 27.49
C ARG A 117 11.19 12.33 27.37
N ASP A 118 12.27 12.34 28.15
CA ASP A 118 13.25 13.41 28.13
C ASP A 118 14.03 13.43 26.79
N ASP A 119 14.33 12.27 26.17
CA ASP A 119 14.88 12.19 24.80
C ASP A 119 13.92 12.75 23.75
N ILE A 120 12.65 12.32 23.79
CA ILE A 120 11.61 12.77 22.86
C ILE A 120 11.40 14.28 22.97
N ALA A 121 11.34 14.80 24.20
CA ALA A 121 11.20 16.23 24.44
C ALA A 121 12.42 17.02 23.96
N THR A 122 13.62 16.47 24.11
CA THR A 122 14.85 17.10 23.61
C THR A 122 14.80 17.21 22.09
N LYS A 123 14.48 16.12 21.39
CA LYS A 123 14.34 16.14 19.92
C LYS A 123 13.26 17.09 19.43
N ALA A 124 12.13 17.15 20.13
CA ALA A 124 11.06 18.08 19.81
C ALA A 124 11.48 19.56 19.93
N LEU A 125 12.41 19.88 20.84
CA LEU A 125 12.94 21.24 20.98
C LEU A 125 13.95 21.59 19.87
N GLU A 126 14.64 20.60 19.31
CA GLU A 126 15.55 20.78 18.17
C GLU A 126 14.78 21.11 16.88
N ILE A 127 13.62 20.45 16.69
CA ILE A 127 12.79 20.63 15.51
C ILE A 127 11.68 21.63 15.84
N ALA A 128 11.87 22.89 15.43
CA ALA A 128 11.08 24.07 15.80
C ALA A 128 9.55 24.05 15.45
N HIS A 129 8.98 22.89 15.14
CA HIS A 129 7.60 22.72 14.76
C HIS A 129 6.83 21.70 15.62
N PHE A 130 7.48 21.04 16.60
CA PHE A 130 6.81 20.11 17.51
C PHE A 130 6.24 20.86 18.74
N ASP A 131 4.92 21.06 18.78
CA ASP A 131 4.24 21.83 19.84
C ASP A 131 3.96 21.00 21.11
N GLN A 132 2.92 20.16 21.05
CA GLN A 132 2.50 19.30 22.15
C GLN A 132 2.31 17.87 21.66
N PRO A 133 2.61 16.87 22.51
CA PRO A 133 2.33 15.48 22.20
C PRO A 133 0.82 15.28 22.06
N ALA A 134 0.42 14.52 21.04
CA ALA A 134 -0.96 14.19 20.73
C ALA A 134 -1.41 12.87 21.37
N GLY A 135 -0.47 12.06 21.89
CA GLY A 135 -0.77 10.74 22.42
C GLY A 135 0.26 10.22 23.45
N PRO A 136 0.05 8.99 23.94
CA PRO A 136 1.00 8.31 24.83
C PRO A 136 2.31 7.98 24.11
N ILE A 137 3.29 7.49 24.87
CA ILE A 137 4.50 6.86 24.32
C ILE A 137 4.17 5.37 24.09
N HIS A 138 4.59 4.86 22.93
CA HIS A 138 4.35 3.49 22.46
C HIS A 138 5.67 2.72 22.34
N GLY A 139 5.60 1.38 22.33
CA GLY A 139 6.71 0.49 21.94
C GLY A 139 7.57 -0.05 23.07
N SER A 140 8.47 -1.00 22.75
CA SER A 140 9.40 -1.65 23.69
C SER A 140 10.78 -1.76 23.02
N GLY A 141 11.79 -1.05 23.56
CA GLY A 141 13.13 -0.91 22.96
C GLY A 141 13.21 0.04 21.76
N TRP A 142 12.11 0.18 21.01
CA TRP A 142 11.86 1.26 20.07
C TRP A 142 10.61 2.01 20.47
N TYR A 143 10.82 3.15 21.12
CA TYR A 143 9.77 3.98 21.64
C TYR A 143 9.35 5.02 20.61
N TRP A 144 8.08 5.41 20.60
CA TRP A 144 7.66 6.54 19.79
C TRP A 144 6.47 7.29 20.40
N GLN A 145 6.34 8.56 20.04
CA GLN A 145 5.22 9.39 20.46
C GLN A 145 4.72 10.26 19.33
N GLU A 146 3.41 10.29 19.17
CA GLU A 146 2.69 11.16 18.23
C GLU A 146 2.56 12.60 18.75
N TRP A 147 2.61 13.55 17.82
CA TRP A 147 2.50 14.98 18.05
C TRP A 147 1.48 15.63 17.12
N ASN A 148 0.99 16.80 17.52
CA ASN A 148 0.04 17.57 16.73
C ASN A 148 0.56 17.82 15.31
N GLY A 149 -0.34 17.69 14.33
CA GLY A 149 0.01 17.77 12.90
C GLY A 149 0.35 16.42 12.26
N GLY A 150 0.15 15.30 12.96
CA GLY A 150 0.27 13.95 12.38
C GLY A 150 1.70 13.44 12.24
N ARG A 151 2.61 13.96 13.07
CA ARG A 151 4.05 13.63 13.08
C ARG A 151 4.40 12.83 14.34
N ALA A 152 5.55 12.18 14.36
CA ALA A 152 6.02 11.45 15.53
C ALA A 152 7.53 11.50 15.70
N ILE A 153 7.98 11.29 16.94
CA ILE A 153 9.39 11.10 17.27
C ILE A 153 9.59 9.66 17.71
N TYR A 154 10.60 9.00 17.14
CA TYR A 154 11.03 7.64 17.42
C TYR A 154 12.36 7.65 18.15
N VAL A 155 12.50 6.81 19.16
CA VAL A 155 13.71 6.68 19.99
C VAL A 155 14.08 5.20 20.10
N GLN A 156 15.32 4.88 19.74
CA GLN A 156 15.94 3.62 20.14
C GLN A 156 16.78 3.85 21.38
N ARG A 157 16.62 2.95 22.36
CA ARG A 157 17.44 2.98 23.57
C ARG A 157 17.89 1.57 23.94
N PRO A 158 19.16 1.39 24.39
CA PRO A 158 19.59 0.14 24.97
C PRO A 158 18.86 -0.14 26.29
N ALA A 159 18.88 -1.40 26.74
CA ALA A 159 18.27 -1.81 28.02
C ALA A 159 18.95 -1.14 29.24
N ASP A 160 20.21 -0.71 29.09
CA ASP A 160 20.91 0.11 30.06
C ASP A 160 20.50 1.58 29.92
N HIS A 161 19.68 2.05 30.86
CA HIS A 161 19.07 3.38 30.83
C HIS A 161 20.04 4.53 31.15
N GLU A 162 21.27 4.25 31.57
CA GLU A 162 22.31 5.26 31.80
C GLU A 162 23.01 5.70 30.50
N LEU A 163 22.92 4.88 29.45
CA LEU A 163 23.47 5.20 28.15
C LEU A 163 22.56 6.18 27.37
N PRO A 164 23.15 7.05 26.53
CA PRO A 164 22.36 7.89 25.63
C PRO A 164 21.56 7.04 24.63
N PRO A 165 20.49 7.59 24.02
CA PRO A 165 19.76 6.88 22.98
C PRO A 165 20.67 6.58 21.78
N ASP A 166 20.52 5.39 21.18
CA ASP A 166 21.27 4.98 19.98
C ASP A 166 20.83 5.77 18.74
N ALA A 167 19.54 6.12 18.70
CA ALA A 167 18.91 6.82 17.59
C ALA A 167 17.68 7.59 18.05
N VAL A 168 17.51 8.82 17.55
CA VAL A 168 16.31 9.64 17.77
C VAL A 168 15.92 10.36 16.48
N PHE A 169 14.77 10.01 15.92
CA PHE A 169 14.34 10.49 14.59
C PHE A 169 12.91 11.01 14.59
N ALA A 170 12.67 12.12 13.91
CA ALA A 170 11.34 12.66 13.65
C ALA A 170 10.83 12.23 12.28
N VAL A 171 9.62 11.68 12.25
CA VAL A 171 8.89 11.37 11.02
C VAL A 171 7.69 12.31 10.92
N ASP A 172 7.71 13.19 9.93
CA ASP A 172 6.68 14.21 9.71
C ASP A 172 5.48 13.68 8.90
N ALA A 173 4.39 14.46 8.93
CA ALA A 173 3.25 14.25 8.05
C ALA A 173 3.58 14.65 6.59
N PRO A 174 2.95 14.01 5.58
CA PRO A 174 1.99 12.90 5.70
C PRO A 174 2.65 11.52 5.82
N ILE A 175 3.99 11.44 5.81
CA ILE A 175 4.74 10.17 5.80
C ILE A 175 4.42 9.32 7.03
N HIS A 176 4.39 9.91 8.22
CA HIS A 176 4.10 9.18 9.44
C HIS A 176 2.75 8.45 9.41
N ALA A 177 1.70 9.10 8.90
CA ALA A 177 0.37 8.51 8.82
C ALA A 177 0.33 7.26 7.92
N GLU A 178 0.98 7.34 6.74
CA GLU A 178 1.06 6.20 5.83
C GLU A 178 1.98 5.11 6.37
N TYR A 179 3.09 5.46 7.01
CA TYR A 179 3.99 4.52 7.67
C TYR A 179 3.26 3.68 8.73
N GLN A 180 2.43 4.32 9.57
CA GLN A 180 1.59 3.59 10.54
C GLN A 180 0.54 2.70 9.85
N ARG A 181 -0.04 3.14 8.72
CA ARG A 181 -0.96 2.31 7.92
C ARG A 181 -0.29 1.05 7.37
N LEU A 182 1.02 1.12 7.11
CA LEU A 182 1.85 0.01 6.65
C LEU A 182 2.43 -0.87 7.79
N GLY A 183 1.96 -0.67 9.03
CA GLY A 183 2.35 -1.47 10.20
C GLY A 183 3.47 -0.86 11.04
N GLY A 184 3.95 0.34 10.70
CA GLY A 184 4.94 1.08 11.48
C GLY A 184 6.23 0.27 11.69
N VAL A 185 6.76 0.31 12.91
CA VAL A 185 8.05 -0.31 13.29
C VAL A 185 8.07 -1.82 13.06
N GLY A 186 6.92 -2.50 13.21
CA GLY A 186 6.77 -3.94 12.95
C GLY A 186 6.40 -4.27 11.50
N GLY A 187 6.23 -3.24 10.66
CA GLY A 187 5.82 -3.37 9.27
C GLY A 187 6.98 -3.56 8.29
N LEU A 188 6.63 -3.53 7.01
CA LEU A 188 7.54 -3.76 5.86
C LEU A 188 8.82 -2.91 5.95
N LEU A 189 8.66 -1.62 6.20
CA LEU A 189 9.75 -0.64 6.13
C LEU A 189 10.72 -0.74 7.31
N GLY A 190 10.29 -1.36 8.42
CA GLY A 190 11.05 -1.40 9.66
C GLY A 190 11.22 0.01 10.25
N ARG A 191 12.28 0.20 11.03
CA ARG A 191 12.47 1.43 11.83
C ARG A 191 12.91 2.62 10.97
N PRO A 192 12.60 3.87 11.37
CA PRO A 192 13.22 5.05 10.78
C PRO A 192 14.73 5.05 10.98
N VAL A 193 15.48 5.57 10.00
CA VAL A 193 16.95 5.69 10.08
C VAL A 193 17.45 7.14 9.97
N GLY A 194 16.53 8.10 9.83
CA GLY A 194 16.81 9.52 9.73
C GLY A 194 15.56 10.36 10.00
N ASP A 195 15.76 11.66 10.21
CA ASP A 195 14.66 12.62 10.26
C ASP A 195 14.01 12.76 8.88
N THR A 196 12.74 13.21 8.84
CA THR A 196 12.14 13.64 7.58
C THR A 196 12.88 14.86 7.04
N GLU A 197 13.26 14.80 5.77
CA GLU A 197 13.98 15.88 5.08
C GLU A 197 13.17 16.41 3.89
N ASN A 198 13.46 17.64 3.48
CA ASN A 198 12.97 18.15 2.20
C ASN A 198 13.79 17.54 1.06
N VAL A 199 13.11 17.06 0.02
CA VAL A 199 13.79 16.63 -1.19
C VAL A 199 14.45 17.85 -1.85
N PRO A 200 15.69 17.75 -2.35
CA PRO A 200 16.44 18.89 -2.90
C PRO A 200 15.83 19.62 -4.12
N ASP A 201 14.73 19.14 -4.70
CA ASP A 201 13.96 19.85 -5.73
C ASP A 201 12.85 20.75 -5.15
N GLY A 202 12.64 20.70 -3.83
CA GLY A 202 11.65 21.49 -3.10
C GLY A 202 10.20 21.05 -3.30
N ARG A 203 9.94 19.92 -3.96
CA ARG A 203 8.57 19.47 -4.30
C ARG A 203 7.94 18.57 -3.24
N GLY A 204 8.76 17.96 -2.38
CA GLY A 204 8.30 16.95 -1.45
C GLY A 204 9.23 16.74 -0.27
N THR A 205 8.83 15.82 0.59
CA THR A 205 9.61 15.35 1.74
C THR A 205 9.95 13.88 1.59
N VAL A 206 10.99 13.44 2.31
CA VAL A 206 11.49 12.07 2.31
C VAL A 206 11.81 11.62 3.72
N SER A 207 11.49 10.36 4.03
CA SER A 207 11.97 9.69 5.24
C SER A 207 12.55 8.33 4.87
N GLU A 208 13.75 8.07 5.36
CA GLU A 208 14.41 6.78 5.19
C GLU A 208 14.08 5.82 6.34
N PHE A 209 13.87 4.56 5.98
CA PHE A 209 13.62 3.46 6.90
C PHE A 209 14.59 2.32 6.60
N GLN A 210 14.72 1.36 7.51
CA GLN A 210 15.66 0.25 7.40
C GLN A 210 15.56 -0.51 6.06
N ASN A 211 14.34 -0.74 5.59
CA ASN A 211 14.09 -1.56 4.41
C ASN A 211 13.58 -0.78 3.21
N GLY A 212 13.42 0.54 3.29
CA GLY A 212 12.84 1.34 2.20
C GLY A 212 12.84 2.83 2.47
N THR A 213 12.16 3.58 1.61
CA THR A 213 12.06 5.04 1.74
C THR A 213 10.67 5.49 1.34
N MET A 214 10.13 6.44 2.08
CA MET A 214 8.87 7.07 1.73
C MET A 214 9.11 8.47 1.22
N TYR A 215 8.44 8.81 0.13
CA TYR A 215 8.42 10.15 -0.45
C TYR A 215 7.00 10.68 -0.39
N ALA A 216 6.85 11.96 -0.08
CA ALA A 216 5.56 12.64 -0.08
C ALA A 216 5.61 13.92 -0.89
N THR A 217 4.62 14.10 -1.77
CA THR A 217 4.31 15.39 -2.38
C THR A 217 2.84 15.72 -2.09
N GLU A 218 2.45 16.98 -2.29
CA GLU A 218 1.04 17.37 -2.20
C GLU A 218 0.16 16.59 -3.20
N ALA A 219 0.68 16.32 -4.40
CA ALA A 219 -0.06 15.65 -5.46
C ALA A 219 -0.20 14.13 -5.27
N THR A 220 0.85 13.47 -4.78
CA THR A 220 0.92 12.00 -4.71
C THR A 220 0.58 11.44 -3.33
N GLY A 221 0.65 12.28 -2.29
CA GLY A 221 0.68 11.82 -0.90
C GLY A 221 1.96 11.02 -0.59
N ALA A 222 2.02 10.46 0.62
CA ALA A 222 3.12 9.61 1.03
C ALA A 222 3.05 8.24 0.34
N ARG A 223 4.15 7.84 -0.29
CA ARG A 223 4.32 6.57 -1.02
C ARG A 223 5.66 5.95 -0.69
N GLU A 224 5.65 4.65 -0.43
CA GLU A 224 6.87 3.88 -0.17
C GLU A 224 7.46 3.30 -1.46
N VAL A 225 8.78 3.26 -1.51
CA VAL A 225 9.54 2.50 -2.50
C VAL A 225 10.61 1.71 -1.73
N HIS A 226 10.77 0.43 -2.04
CA HIS A 226 11.73 -0.42 -1.35
C HIS A 226 12.43 -1.42 -2.28
N GLY A 227 13.35 -2.21 -1.71
CA GLY A 227 14.02 -3.30 -2.42
C GLY A 227 14.72 -2.90 -3.73
N LEU A 228 14.62 -3.78 -4.73
CA LEU A 228 15.29 -3.62 -6.02
C LEU A 228 14.68 -2.50 -6.88
N ILE A 229 13.37 -2.24 -6.74
CA ILE A 229 12.72 -1.12 -7.43
C ILE A 229 13.31 0.20 -6.92
N ARG A 230 13.39 0.38 -5.59
CA ARG A 230 14.03 1.57 -4.99
C ARG A 230 15.47 1.71 -5.45
N GLN A 231 16.25 0.63 -5.42
CA GLN A 231 17.64 0.67 -5.84
C GLN A 231 17.76 1.18 -7.28
N HIS A 232 17.03 0.57 -8.21
CA HIS A 232 17.04 0.96 -9.62
C HIS A 232 16.61 2.41 -9.81
N TRP A 233 15.51 2.83 -9.18
CA TRP A 233 15.02 4.20 -9.28
C TRP A 233 16.01 5.24 -8.75
N LEU A 234 16.67 4.97 -7.63
CA LEU A 234 17.70 5.86 -7.08
C LEU A 234 18.95 5.94 -7.97
N GLU A 235 19.36 4.83 -8.59
CA GLU A 235 20.45 4.81 -9.59
C GLU A 235 20.11 5.69 -10.81
N ARG A 236 18.83 5.84 -11.14
CA ARG A 236 18.32 6.74 -12.20
C ARG A 236 18.18 8.19 -11.77
N GLY A 237 18.45 8.52 -10.50
CA GLY A 237 18.35 9.87 -9.94
C GLY A 237 17.12 10.11 -9.06
N GLY A 238 16.36 9.07 -8.72
CA GLY A 238 15.24 9.14 -7.78
C GLY A 238 14.17 10.15 -8.23
N PRO A 239 13.71 11.06 -7.35
CA PRO A 239 12.70 12.07 -7.71
C PRO A 239 13.08 12.99 -8.88
N ARG A 240 14.37 13.13 -9.17
CA ARG A 240 14.90 13.93 -10.29
C ARG A 240 15.03 13.16 -11.61
N SER A 241 14.77 11.86 -11.59
CA SER A 241 14.74 11.03 -12.80
C SER A 241 13.57 11.39 -13.71
N ASP A 242 13.59 10.85 -14.93
CA ASP A 242 12.50 11.00 -15.88
C ASP A 242 11.19 10.40 -15.37
N LEU A 243 11.22 9.47 -14.40
CA LEU A 243 10.03 8.90 -13.75
C LEU A 243 9.35 9.85 -12.76
N GLY A 244 10.13 10.66 -12.03
CA GLY A 244 9.62 11.56 -11.00
C GLY A 244 9.30 10.86 -9.67
N TYR A 245 8.31 11.40 -8.95
CA TYR A 245 7.90 10.86 -7.65
C TYR A 245 7.03 9.60 -7.75
N PRO A 246 7.07 8.70 -6.76
CA PRO A 246 6.15 7.58 -6.69
C PRO A 246 4.70 8.06 -6.51
N THR A 247 3.78 7.44 -7.24
CA THR A 247 2.32 7.66 -7.16
C THR A 247 1.60 6.50 -6.45
N SER A 248 2.27 5.36 -6.27
CA SER A 248 1.80 4.21 -5.49
C SER A 248 2.89 3.68 -4.55
N ASN A 249 2.47 2.95 -3.51
CA ASN A 249 3.34 1.98 -2.82
C ASN A 249 3.66 0.82 -3.78
N GLU A 250 4.50 -0.13 -3.37
CA GLU A 250 4.68 -1.35 -4.15
C GLU A 250 3.36 -2.15 -4.19
N LEU A 251 2.93 -2.55 -5.40
CA LEU A 251 1.69 -3.27 -5.66
C LEU A 251 1.98 -4.63 -6.30
N ASP A 252 1.20 -5.63 -5.91
CA ASP A 252 1.30 -7.00 -6.43
C ASP A 252 0.29 -7.23 -7.56
N GLU A 253 -0.93 -6.76 -7.35
CA GLU A 253 -2.10 -7.00 -8.21
C GLU A 253 -1.98 -6.37 -9.59
N ARG A 254 -1.01 -5.46 -9.78
CA ARG A 254 -0.74 -4.74 -11.02
C ARG A 254 0.47 -5.28 -11.80
N ALA A 255 1.18 -6.28 -11.28
CA ALA A 255 2.43 -6.76 -11.86
C ALA A 255 2.42 -8.26 -12.21
N ASP A 256 1.27 -8.94 -12.20
CA ASP A 256 1.11 -10.35 -12.56
C ASP A 256 2.25 -11.27 -12.03
N HIS A 257 2.16 -11.62 -10.75
CA HIS A 257 3.20 -12.36 -10.01
C HIS A 257 4.55 -11.62 -9.86
N GLY A 258 4.60 -10.34 -10.21
CA GLY A 258 5.70 -9.43 -9.94
C GLY A 258 5.37 -8.39 -8.87
N LYS A 259 6.17 -7.33 -8.86
CA LYS A 259 5.96 -6.10 -8.09
C LYS A 259 5.95 -4.90 -9.00
N VAL A 260 5.22 -3.84 -8.66
CA VAL A 260 5.28 -2.57 -9.36
C VAL A 260 5.13 -1.38 -8.42
N ASN A 261 5.96 -0.36 -8.61
CA ASN A 261 5.65 1.00 -8.18
C ASN A 261 5.29 1.83 -9.41
N THR A 262 4.20 2.59 -9.33
CA THR A 262 3.87 3.60 -10.33
C THR A 262 4.51 4.94 -9.95
N PHE A 263 4.94 5.70 -10.94
CA PHE A 263 5.55 7.02 -10.79
C PHE A 263 4.79 8.06 -11.62
N GLU A 264 5.17 9.34 -11.52
CA GLU A 264 4.51 10.43 -12.23
C GLU A 264 4.51 10.25 -13.76
N ARG A 265 5.55 9.61 -14.31
CA ARG A 265 5.81 9.55 -15.76
C ARG A 265 6.21 8.15 -16.25
N GLY A 266 5.85 7.12 -15.52
CA GLY A 266 6.11 5.72 -15.87
C GLY A 266 6.04 4.82 -14.66
N ASP A 267 6.30 3.54 -14.88
CA ASP A 267 6.23 2.50 -13.87
C ASP A 267 7.54 1.71 -13.83
N LEU A 268 7.89 1.19 -12.65
CA LEU A 268 8.96 0.20 -12.51
C LEU A 268 8.35 -1.12 -12.09
N TYR A 269 8.46 -2.12 -12.96
CA TYR A 269 8.05 -3.49 -12.68
C TYR A 269 9.25 -4.32 -12.25
N PHE A 270 9.04 -5.31 -11.38
CA PHE A 270 10.05 -6.28 -11.00
C PHE A 270 9.48 -7.70 -11.06
N TRP A 271 10.21 -8.59 -11.73
CA TRP A 271 10.02 -10.04 -11.64
C TRP A 271 11.36 -10.73 -11.33
N PRO A 272 11.37 -11.82 -10.54
CA PRO A 272 12.62 -12.52 -10.18
C PRO A 272 13.44 -13.00 -11.39
N ASP A 273 12.79 -13.36 -12.49
CA ASP A 273 13.40 -13.88 -13.71
C ASP A 273 13.80 -12.78 -14.72
N THR A 274 13.16 -11.60 -14.66
CA THR A 274 13.41 -10.49 -15.58
C THR A 274 14.27 -9.38 -14.98
N GLY A 275 14.24 -9.21 -13.66
CA GLY A 275 14.77 -8.02 -12.99
C GLY A 275 13.81 -6.83 -13.08
N VAL A 276 14.35 -5.63 -12.82
CA VAL A 276 13.59 -4.37 -12.86
C VAL A 276 13.45 -3.89 -14.31
N VAL A 277 12.24 -3.51 -14.69
CA VAL A 277 11.91 -2.98 -16.01
C VAL A 277 11.20 -1.63 -15.87
N GLU A 278 11.78 -0.60 -16.47
CA GLU A 278 11.19 0.73 -16.61
C GLU A 278 10.25 0.77 -17.82
N VAL A 279 9.01 1.22 -17.62
CA VAL A 279 7.99 1.32 -18.67
C VAL A 279 7.27 2.67 -18.56
N ALA A 280 7.47 3.55 -19.54
CA ALA A 280 6.72 4.81 -19.62
C ALA A 280 5.25 4.58 -20.00
N GLY A 281 5.02 3.64 -20.92
CA GLY A 281 3.72 3.20 -21.37
C GLY A 281 3.85 2.17 -22.49
N ILE A 282 2.72 1.58 -22.87
CA ILE A 282 2.60 0.69 -24.01
C ILE A 282 1.44 1.14 -24.90
N GLN A 283 1.54 0.79 -26.17
CA GLN A 283 0.44 0.85 -27.12
C GLN A 283 0.05 -0.55 -27.55
N VAL A 284 -1.25 -0.79 -27.66
CA VAL A 284 -1.81 -1.96 -28.37
C VAL A 284 -2.44 -1.42 -29.65
N ARG A 285 -2.05 -1.96 -30.81
CA ARG A 285 -2.48 -1.41 -32.10
C ARG A 285 -3.01 -2.51 -33.00
N TYR A 286 -4.07 -2.21 -33.73
CA TYR A 286 -4.55 -3.02 -34.84
C TYR A 286 -3.67 -2.76 -36.06
N ARG A 287 -3.30 -3.83 -36.76
CA ARG A 287 -2.34 -3.84 -37.87
C ARG A 287 -2.95 -4.27 -39.21
N GLY A 288 -4.21 -4.69 -39.22
CA GLY A 288 -4.92 -5.12 -40.42
C GLY A 288 -5.47 -6.54 -40.31
N GLN A 289 -5.99 -7.05 -41.44
CA GLN A 289 -6.59 -8.37 -41.55
C GLN A 289 -6.19 -9.10 -42.84
N ASN A 290 -6.29 -10.43 -42.81
CA ASN A 290 -6.15 -11.30 -43.97
C ASN A 290 -7.45 -12.04 -44.21
N CYS A 291 -7.87 -12.11 -45.48
CA CYS A 291 -9.00 -12.94 -45.93
C CYS A 291 -8.48 -14.25 -46.54
N PHE A 292 -8.97 -15.38 -46.07
CA PHE A 292 -8.60 -16.72 -46.54
C PHE A 292 -9.69 -17.37 -47.39
N GLY A 293 -10.95 -17.06 -47.09
CA GLY A 293 -12.12 -17.43 -47.85
C GLY A 293 -13.13 -16.29 -47.75
N GLU A 294 -13.77 -15.98 -48.86
CA GLU A 294 -14.90 -15.05 -48.92
C GLU A 294 -16.18 -15.80 -48.52
N SER A 295 -17.17 -15.10 -47.96
CA SER A 295 -18.51 -15.65 -47.82
C SER A 295 -19.16 -15.85 -49.19
N ASP A 296 -20.17 -16.72 -49.26
CA ASP A 296 -20.86 -17.05 -50.50
C ASP A 296 -22.02 -16.10 -50.84
N GLU A 297 -22.08 -14.96 -50.14
CA GLU A 297 -23.13 -13.96 -50.33
C GLU A 297 -22.90 -13.16 -51.62
N ILE A 298 -23.96 -13.04 -52.42
CA ILE A 298 -23.95 -12.32 -53.70
C ILE A 298 -24.17 -10.82 -53.44
N SER A 299 -23.38 -10.26 -52.53
CA SER A 299 -23.28 -8.83 -52.29
C SER A 299 -22.25 -8.25 -53.27
N ALA A 300 -22.51 -7.08 -53.83
CA ALA A 300 -21.51 -6.38 -54.65
C ALA A 300 -20.43 -5.69 -53.80
N GLU A 301 -20.53 -5.81 -52.48
CA GLU A 301 -19.66 -5.19 -51.49
C GLU A 301 -19.38 -6.25 -50.39
N ASP A 302 -18.33 -7.05 -50.56
CA ASP A 302 -17.85 -7.95 -49.50
C ASP A 302 -17.13 -7.10 -48.45
N GLU A 303 -17.87 -6.67 -47.43
CA GLU A 303 -17.37 -5.76 -46.40
C GLU A 303 -17.24 -6.48 -45.05
N THR A 304 -16.07 -6.34 -44.42
CA THR A 304 -15.87 -6.80 -43.04
C THR A 304 -15.51 -5.64 -42.15
N TYR A 305 -15.92 -5.69 -40.89
CA TYR A 305 -15.44 -4.78 -39.87
C TYR A 305 -15.07 -5.51 -38.58
N ILE A 306 -14.18 -4.89 -37.82
CA ILE A 306 -13.68 -5.41 -36.55
C ILE A 306 -14.08 -4.47 -35.43
N VAL A 307 -14.61 -5.05 -34.36
CA VAL A 307 -14.84 -4.39 -33.09
C VAL A 307 -13.77 -4.88 -32.11
N ALA A 308 -12.79 -4.01 -31.81
CA ALA A 308 -11.71 -4.28 -30.88
C ALA A 308 -11.92 -3.51 -29.57
N SER A 309 -12.07 -4.25 -28.47
CA SER A 309 -12.39 -3.69 -27.16
C SER A 309 -11.35 -4.05 -26.13
N THR A 310 -10.79 -3.04 -25.49
CA THR A 310 -9.83 -3.23 -24.40
C THR A 310 -10.56 -3.19 -23.07
N VAL A 311 -10.21 -4.11 -22.17
CA VAL A 311 -10.87 -4.23 -20.86
C VAL A 311 -9.82 -4.10 -19.78
N GLY A 312 -9.92 -3.03 -18.98
CA GLY A 312 -9.02 -2.74 -17.86
C GLY A 312 -9.69 -2.89 -16.48
N PRO A 313 -8.91 -2.79 -15.39
CA PRO A 313 -9.39 -2.97 -14.01
C PRO A 313 -10.33 -1.86 -13.52
N THR A 314 -10.28 -0.66 -14.11
CA THR A 314 -11.15 0.48 -13.74
C THR A 314 -12.47 0.54 -14.52
N GLN A 315 -12.80 -0.52 -15.27
CA GLN A 315 -13.99 -0.59 -16.15
C GLN A 315 -14.03 0.47 -17.27
N GLU A 316 -12.95 1.24 -17.46
CA GLU A 316 -12.81 2.11 -18.62
C GLU A 316 -12.48 1.25 -19.85
N THR A 317 -13.49 1.01 -20.68
CA THR A 317 -13.29 0.41 -22.00
C THR A 317 -12.71 1.48 -22.92
N ILE A 318 -11.44 1.36 -23.31
CA ILE A 318 -10.92 2.16 -24.44
C ILE A 318 -11.36 1.41 -25.71
N LYS A 319 -12.17 2.10 -26.52
CA LYS A 319 -12.93 1.51 -27.63
C LYS A 319 -12.31 1.85 -28.97
N SER A 320 -12.29 0.88 -29.88
CA SER A 320 -12.07 1.16 -31.29
C SER A 320 -12.80 0.17 -32.18
N THR A 321 -13.73 0.68 -32.98
CA THR A 321 -14.26 -0.01 -34.16
C THR A 321 -13.37 0.38 -35.34
N THR A 322 -12.86 -0.59 -36.09
CA THR A 322 -12.17 -0.31 -37.35
C THR A 322 -13.20 0.15 -38.39
N THR A 323 -12.80 1.03 -39.31
CA THR A 323 -13.62 1.34 -40.48
C THR A 323 -13.87 0.06 -41.29
N SER A 324 -15.05 -0.08 -41.90
CA SER A 324 -15.32 -1.21 -42.78
C SER A 324 -14.28 -1.25 -43.89
N ILE A 325 -13.78 -2.45 -44.17
CA ILE A 325 -12.89 -2.68 -45.30
C ILE A 325 -13.79 -3.20 -46.42
N ALA A 326 -13.86 -2.44 -47.51
CA ALA A 326 -14.61 -2.81 -48.70
C ALA A 326 -13.77 -3.68 -49.65
N ASP A 327 -14.45 -4.45 -50.50
CA ASP A 327 -13.85 -5.36 -51.49
C ASP A 327 -12.87 -6.37 -50.87
N VAL A 328 -13.29 -7.04 -49.79
CA VAL A 328 -12.44 -8.01 -49.09
C VAL A 328 -12.45 -9.35 -49.82
N ASN A 329 -11.44 -9.55 -50.66
CA ASN A 329 -11.27 -10.71 -51.51
C ASN A 329 -10.41 -11.82 -50.87
N GLY A 330 -10.72 -13.07 -51.21
CA GLY A 330 -10.08 -14.30 -50.81
C GLY A 330 -8.62 -14.34 -51.24
N GLY A 331 -7.73 -14.54 -50.26
CA GLY A 331 -6.29 -14.43 -50.46
C GLY A 331 -5.75 -13.01 -50.30
N GLY A 332 -6.61 -12.00 -50.14
CA GLY A 332 -6.24 -10.60 -49.92
C GLY A 332 -5.65 -10.31 -48.53
N SER A 333 -4.93 -9.19 -48.45
CA SER A 333 -4.29 -8.67 -47.24
C SER A 333 -4.59 -7.18 -47.13
N TYR A 334 -5.09 -6.76 -45.97
CA TYR A 334 -5.64 -5.42 -45.74
C TYR A 334 -4.96 -4.80 -44.51
N PRO A 335 -3.73 -4.29 -44.65
CA PRO A 335 -3.04 -3.62 -43.56
C PRO A 335 -3.75 -2.33 -43.18
N ASP A 336 -3.84 -2.08 -41.87
CA ASP A 336 -4.44 -0.87 -41.31
C ASP A 336 -3.67 -0.48 -40.04
N PHE A 337 -3.94 0.72 -39.51
CA PHE A 337 -3.28 1.19 -38.30
C PHE A 337 -4.25 1.94 -37.40
N LEU A 338 -4.51 1.35 -36.23
CA LEU A 338 -5.39 1.95 -35.23
C LEU A 338 -4.88 1.66 -33.82
N VAL A 339 -4.59 2.71 -33.07
CA VAL A 339 -4.18 2.58 -31.66
C VAL A 339 -5.42 2.29 -30.81
N LEU A 340 -5.46 1.11 -30.22
CA LEU A 340 -6.57 0.62 -29.39
C LEU A 340 -6.39 0.98 -27.92
N TYR A 341 -5.14 1.06 -27.48
CA TYR A 341 -4.75 1.37 -26.11
C TYR A 341 -3.46 2.17 -26.12
N SER A 342 -3.34 3.14 -25.21
CA SER A 342 -2.09 3.83 -24.91
C SER A 342 -2.08 4.19 -23.43
N GLY A 343 -1.14 3.63 -22.66
CA GLY A 343 -1.07 3.86 -21.22
C GLY A 343 -0.20 2.84 -20.48
N ALA A 344 -0.35 2.76 -19.17
CA ALA A 344 0.39 1.81 -18.33
C ALA A 344 0.01 0.36 -18.66
N PRO A 345 0.94 -0.62 -18.65
CA PRO A 345 0.61 -2.03 -18.88
C PRO A 345 -0.53 -2.56 -18.01
N ALA A 346 -0.61 -2.14 -16.74
CA ALA A 346 -1.68 -2.53 -15.81
C ALA A 346 -3.06 -1.92 -16.11
N GLY A 347 -3.16 -0.99 -17.07
CA GLY A 347 -4.43 -0.36 -17.45
C GLY A 347 -5.28 -1.18 -18.43
N ILE A 348 -4.72 -2.25 -19.00
CA ILE A 348 -5.44 -3.21 -19.85
C ILE A 348 -5.21 -4.63 -19.32
N GLY A 349 -6.25 -5.46 -19.36
CA GLY A 349 -6.19 -6.87 -18.98
C GLY A 349 -6.63 -7.85 -20.05
N ALA A 350 -7.41 -7.39 -21.02
CA ALA A 350 -7.75 -8.19 -22.19
C ALA A 350 -8.03 -7.30 -23.40
N LEU A 351 -7.83 -7.90 -24.58
CA LEU A 351 -8.34 -7.41 -25.85
C LEU A 351 -9.36 -8.39 -26.39
N ALA A 352 -10.62 -7.97 -26.48
CA ALA A 352 -11.69 -8.73 -27.13
C ALA A 352 -11.85 -8.24 -28.57
N VAL A 353 -11.88 -9.18 -29.50
CA VAL A 353 -11.96 -8.90 -30.94
C VAL A 353 -13.16 -9.64 -31.50
N THR A 354 -14.12 -8.91 -32.03
CA THR A 354 -15.27 -9.46 -32.75
C THR A 354 -15.20 -9.02 -34.20
N MET A 355 -15.37 -9.96 -35.12
CA MET A 355 -15.42 -9.70 -36.55
C MET A 355 -16.81 -10.04 -37.07
N MET A 356 -17.34 -9.16 -37.91
CA MET A 356 -18.70 -9.21 -38.45
C MET A 356 -18.64 -9.06 -39.97
N GLU A 357 -19.52 -9.77 -40.66
CA GLU A 357 -19.83 -9.50 -42.07
C GLU A 357 -20.84 -8.36 -42.13
N HIS A 358 -20.70 -7.51 -43.13
CA HIS A 358 -21.58 -6.39 -43.33
C HIS A 358 -22.48 -6.64 -44.53
N ASP A 359 -23.78 -6.75 -44.27
CA ASP A 359 -24.82 -7.05 -45.27
C ASP A 359 -25.46 -5.77 -45.87
N ALA A 360 -25.60 -4.69 -45.08
CA ALA A 360 -26.07 -3.37 -45.52
C ALA A 360 -25.78 -2.22 -44.53
N GLY A 361 -25.29 -1.06 -45.03
CA GLY A 361 -25.17 0.18 -44.24
C GLY A 361 -23.79 0.85 -44.30
N ASN A 362 -23.48 1.72 -43.33
CA ASN A 362 -22.11 2.15 -43.07
C ASN A 362 -21.90 2.01 -41.54
N PRO A 363 -21.08 1.05 -41.07
CA PRO A 363 -20.91 0.78 -39.64
C PRO A 363 -20.28 1.97 -38.88
N ASP A 364 -19.59 2.87 -39.57
CA ASP A 364 -19.10 4.12 -38.96
C ASP A 364 -20.25 5.02 -38.49
N GLN A 365 -21.43 4.95 -39.11
CA GLN A 365 -22.62 5.71 -38.67
C GLN A 365 -23.17 5.21 -37.34
N TYR A 366 -22.95 3.94 -37.00
CA TYR A 366 -23.48 3.29 -35.82
C TYR A 366 -22.42 3.04 -34.74
N ARG A 367 -21.20 3.56 -34.93
CA ARG A 367 -20.06 3.40 -34.01
C ARG A 367 -20.44 3.64 -32.54
N THR A 368 -21.12 4.74 -32.24
CA THR A 368 -21.57 5.07 -30.87
C THR A 368 -22.53 4.03 -30.27
N GLN A 369 -23.38 3.41 -31.10
CA GLN A 369 -24.37 2.43 -30.67
C GLN A 369 -23.73 1.06 -30.44
N ILE A 370 -22.86 0.61 -31.37
CA ILE A 370 -22.00 -0.57 -31.23
C ILE A 370 -21.20 -0.46 -29.93
N GLU A 371 -20.52 0.66 -29.75
CA GLU A 371 -19.77 0.98 -28.54
C GLU A 371 -20.64 0.96 -27.27
N GLY A 372 -21.90 1.39 -27.36
CA GLY A 372 -22.86 1.36 -26.25
C GLY A 372 -23.28 -0.06 -25.87
N GLY A 373 -23.60 -0.90 -26.86
CA GLY A 373 -23.96 -2.30 -26.68
C GLY A 373 -22.82 -3.12 -26.09
N VAL A 374 -21.60 -2.98 -26.63
CA VAL A 374 -20.40 -3.66 -26.13
C VAL A 374 -20.11 -3.26 -24.68
N ARG A 375 -20.23 -1.98 -24.34
CA ARG A 375 -20.03 -1.50 -22.97
C ARG A 375 -21.04 -2.11 -21.99
N LEU A 376 -22.30 -2.28 -22.39
CA LEU A 376 -23.31 -2.94 -21.56
C LEU A 376 -22.98 -4.42 -21.33
N ALA A 377 -22.56 -5.14 -22.38
CA ALA A 377 -22.16 -6.54 -22.28
C ALA A 377 -20.93 -6.71 -21.35
N LEU A 378 -19.91 -5.87 -21.51
CA LEU A 378 -18.69 -5.91 -20.69
C LEU A 378 -18.95 -5.49 -19.24
N ASN A 379 -19.81 -4.50 -19.00
CA ASN A 379 -20.22 -4.10 -17.64
C ASN A 379 -21.00 -5.21 -16.92
N GLY A 380 -21.81 -5.99 -17.64
CA GLY A 380 -22.49 -7.16 -17.07
C GLY A 380 -21.50 -8.21 -16.55
N LEU A 381 -20.40 -8.41 -17.28
CA LEU A 381 -19.31 -9.31 -16.90
C LEU A 381 -18.48 -8.76 -15.75
N ALA A 382 -18.14 -7.46 -15.77
CA ALA A 382 -17.45 -6.80 -14.68
C ALA A 382 -18.28 -6.75 -13.38
N GLY A 383 -19.61 -6.62 -13.48
CA GLY A 383 -20.53 -6.67 -12.34
C GLY A 383 -20.60 -8.06 -11.70
N ALA A 384 -20.60 -9.12 -12.51
CA ALA A 384 -20.54 -10.50 -12.01
C ALA A 384 -19.22 -10.81 -11.28
N ILE A 385 -18.12 -10.22 -11.74
CA ILE A 385 -16.80 -10.28 -11.09
C ILE A 385 -16.83 -9.54 -9.75
N ALA A 386 -17.31 -8.30 -9.72
CA ALA A 386 -17.36 -7.47 -8.51
C ALA A 386 -18.24 -8.06 -7.41
N ALA A 387 -19.30 -8.80 -7.77
CA ALA A 387 -20.19 -9.48 -6.83
C ALA A 387 -19.50 -10.58 -5.98
N THR A 388 -18.30 -11.02 -6.37
CA THR A 388 -17.51 -11.99 -5.59
C THR A 388 -16.80 -11.37 -4.38
N GLY A 389 -16.76 -10.04 -4.27
CA GLY A 389 -16.12 -9.31 -3.16
C GLY A 389 -14.58 -9.36 -3.17
N VAL A 390 -13.97 -9.99 -4.18
CA VAL A 390 -12.52 -10.03 -4.39
C VAL A 390 -12.21 -9.21 -5.63
N GLY A 391 -11.38 -8.17 -5.50
CA GLY A 391 -10.83 -7.49 -6.68
C GLY A 391 -10.03 -8.51 -7.48
N LEU A 392 -10.45 -8.82 -8.72
CA LEU A 392 -9.70 -9.76 -9.52
C LEU A 392 -8.39 -9.12 -10.00
N PRO A 393 -7.26 -9.85 -9.95
CA PRO A 393 -6.06 -9.41 -10.64
C PRO A 393 -6.36 -9.27 -12.14
N VAL A 394 -5.51 -8.55 -12.87
CA VAL A 394 -5.63 -8.36 -14.32
C VAL A 394 -5.84 -9.69 -15.06
N SER A 395 -5.16 -10.76 -14.63
CA SER A 395 -5.33 -12.13 -15.13
C SER A 395 -6.73 -12.74 -14.92
N GLY A 396 -7.44 -12.35 -13.86
CA GLY A 396 -8.81 -12.80 -13.58
C GLY A 396 -9.86 -12.17 -14.51
N ILE A 397 -9.62 -10.96 -15.01
CA ILE A 397 -10.49 -10.29 -16.00
C ILE A 397 -10.54 -11.08 -17.30
N ALA A 398 -9.37 -11.51 -17.78
CA ALA A 398 -9.29 -12.25 -19.03
C ALA A 398 -9.98 -13.62 -18.96
N LEU A 399 -9.86 -14.31 -17.82
CA LEU A 399 -10.54 -15.59 -17.59
C LEU A 399 -12.07 -15.43 -17.60
N ALA A 400 -12.59 -14.36 -16.99
CA ALA A 400 -14.02 -14.08 -16.99
C ALA A 400 -14.57 -13.80 -18.40
N LEU A 401 -13.83 -13.04 -19.21
CA LEU A 401 -14.19 -12.76 -20.61
C LEU A 401 -14.16 -14.02 -21.48
N ALA A 402 -13.14 -14.86 -21.32
CA ALA A 402 -13.05 -16.13 -22.03
C ALA A 402 -14.26 -17.06 -21.70
N ASN A 403 -14.69 -17.08 -20.44
CA ASN A 403 -15.84 -17.88 -19.99
C ASN A 403 -17.20 -17.32 -20.40
N ALA A 404 -17.31 -16.00 -20.62
CA ALA A 404 -18.55 -15.35 -21.07
C ALA A 404 -18.96 -15.77 -22.50
N GLY A 405 -17.99 -16.15 -23.32
CA GLY A 405 -18.18 -16.46 -24.74
C GLY A 405 -18.49 -15.22 -25.60
N ALA A 406 -18.51 -15.42 -26.92
CA ALA A 406 -18.75 -14.39 -27.94
C ALA A 406 -20.19 -13.81 -27.93
N GLY A 407 -21.15 -14.61 -27.44
CA GLY A 407 -22.58 -14.37 -27.62
C GLY A 407 -23.10 -13.03 -27.05
N PRO A 408 -22.75 -12.63 -25.81
CA PRO A 408 -23.22 -11.37 -25.25
C PRO A 408 -22.77 -10.13 -26.02
N ILE A 409 -21.56 -10.16 -26.60
CA ILE A 409 -21.00 -9.04 -27.37
C ILE A 409 -21.68 -8.96 -28.74
N ALA A 410 -21.74 -10.09 -29.47
CA ALA A 410 -22.39 -10.15 -30.78
C ALA A 410 -23.88 -9.79 -30.72
N ASN A 411 -24.62 -10.33 -29.75
CA ASN A 411 -26.04 -10.00 -29.56
C ASN A 411 -26.27 -8.52 -29.24
N ALA A 412 -25.36 -7.91 -28.48
CA ALA A 412 -25.45 -6.49 -28.14
C ALA A 412 -25.15 -5.59 -29.35
N ILE A 413 -24.23 -6.02 -30.23
CA ILE A 413 -23.96 -5.35 -31.52
C ILE A 413 -25.23 -5.40 -32.37
N ASN A 414 -25.74 -6.59 -32.68
CA ASN A 414 -26.91 -6.77 -33.56
C ASN A 414 -28.16 -6.08 -33.01
N SER A 415 -28.35 -6.06 -31.68
CA SER A 415 -29.46 -5.32 -31.05
C SER A 415 -29.29 -3.80 -31.12
N ALA A 416 -28.07 -3.29 -31.17
CA ALA A 416 -27.78 -1.85 -31.19
C ALA A 416 -27.93 -1.25 -32.59
N ILE A 417 -27.57 -2.01 -33.62
CA ILE A 417 -27.55 -1.55 -35.02
C ILE A 417 -28.75 -2.04 -35.85
N GLY A 418 -29.39 -3.15 -35.44
CA GLY A 418 -30.55 -3.70 -36.13
C GLY A 418 -30.31 -4.03 -37.61
N SER A 419 -29.05 -4.25 -37.99
CA SER A 419 -28.63 -4.36 -39.39
C SER A 419 -28.91 -5.73 -39.99
N GLY A 420 -28.73 -6.80 -39.21
CA GLY A 420 -28.78 -8.17 -39.74
C GLY A 420 -27.41 -8.82 -39.83
N ASP A 421 -26.33 -8.03 -39.73
CA ASP A 421 -24.92 -8.45 -39.77
C ASP A 421 -24.65 -9.80 -39.10
N ASP A 422 -23.99 -10.66 -39.87
CA ASP A 422 -23.61 -11.99 -39.44
C ASP A 422 -22.29 -11.98 -38.66
N LEU A 423 -22.27 -12.71 -37.56
CA LEU A 423 -21.09 -12.88 -36.74
C LEU A 423 -20.13 -13.88 -37.40
N ILE A 424 -18.98 -13.40 -37.88
CA ILE A 424 -17.87 -14.27 -38.32
C ILE A 424 -17.28 -15.00 -37.11
N GLY A 425 -17.01 -14.26 -36.05
CA GLY A 425 -16.51 -14.83 -34.81
C GLY A 425 -15.88 -13.84 -33.85
N THR A 426 -15.53 -14.35 -32.68
CA THR A 426 -14.84 -13.59 -31.63
C THR A 426 -13.63 -14.35 -31.12
N ASP A 427 -12.59 -13.59 -30.79
CA ASP A 427 -11.42 -14.05 -30.06
C ASP A 427 -11.09 -13.10 -28.91
N VAL A 428 -10.40 -13.60 -27.88
CA VAL A 428 -10.03 -12.81 -26.70
C VAL A 428 -8.57 -13.08 -26.36
N PHE A 429 -7.78 -12.03 -26.30
CA PHE A 429 -6.40 -12.08 -25.84
C PHE A 429 -6.33 -11.69 -24.35
N PRO A 430 -5.90 -12.61 -23.46
CA PRO A 430 -5.46 -12.21 -22.12
C PRO A 430 -4.18 -11.37 -22.24
N LEU A 431 -4.19 -10.17 -21.66
CA LEU A 431 -3.07 -9.22 -21.74
C LEU A 431 -2.61 -8.86 -20.34
N ALA A 432 -1.81 -9.73 -19.75
CA ALA A 432 -1.15 -9.43 -18.48
C ALA A 432 0.00 -8.41 -18.68
N PRO A 433 0.32 -7.57 -17.68
CA PRO A 433 1.40 -6.58 -17.76
C PRO A 433 2.74 -7.17 -18.21
N LYS A 434 3.14 -8.33 -17.67
CA LYS A 434 4.37 -9.01 -18.07
C LYS A 434 4.33 -9.42 -19.54
N SER A 435 3.25 -10.06 -19.98
CA SER A 435 3.05 -10.47 -21.37
C SER A 435 3.11 -9.27 -22.33
N LEU A 436 2.52 -8.13 -21.96
CA LEU A 436 2.55 -6.92 -22.79
C LEU A 436 3.96 -6.38 -22.98
N ILE A 437 4.75 -6.34 -21.90
CA ILE A 437 6.15 -5.91 -21.93
C ILE A 437 7.00 -6.88 -22.77
N GLU A 438 6.74 -8.18 -22.66
CA GLU A 438 7.40 -9.20 -23.48
C GLU A 438 7.04 -9.07 -24.97
N LEU A 439 5.75 -8.86 -25.28
CA LEU A 439 5.28 -8.63 -26.65
C LEU A 439 5.91 -7.36 -27.26
N ALA A 440 5.97 -6.27 -26.48
CA ALA A 440 6.62 -5.02 -26.92
C ALA A 440 8.13 -5.15 -27.20
N ARG A 441 8.78 -6.17 -26.63
CA ARG A 441 10.20 -6.48 -26.87
C ARG A 441 10.40 -7.52 -27.98
N ALA A 442 9.37 -8.27 -28.33
CA ALA A 442 9.46 -9.34 -29.30
C ALA A 442 9.53 -8.79 -30.72
N GLU A 443 10.31 -9.44 -31.58
CA GLU A 443 10.27 -9.15 -33.01
C GLU A 443 8.88 -9.43 -33.58
N LEU A 444 8.41 -8.55 -34.46
CA LEU A 444 7.14 -8.73 -35.16
C LEU A 444 7.23 -9.96 -36.07
N GLN A 445 6.20 -10.80 -36.02
CA GLN A 445 5.95 -11.83 -37.01
C GLN A 445 5.32 -11.20 -38.25
N ARG A 446 5.33 -11.93 -39.37
CA ARG A 446 4.68 -11.49 -40.61
C ARG A 446 3.83 -12.61 -41.21
N GLU A 447 2.61 -12.29 -41.58
CA GLU A 447 1.75 -13.14 -42.39
C GLU A 447 1.17 -12.34 -43.56
N ARG A 448 1.58 -12.71 -44.78
CA ARG A 448 1.36 -11.89 -45.99
C ARG A 448 1.96 -10.49 -45.82
N ASP A 449 1.14 -9.44 -45.95
CA ASP A 449 1.60 -8.05 -45.89
C ASP A 449 1.39 -7.40 -44.51
N VAL A 450 0.97 -8.18 -43.50
CA VAL A 450 0.72 -7.68 -42.13
C VAL A 450 1.79 -8.17 -41.15
N GLU A 451 2.34 -7.24 -40.38
CA GLU A 451 3.27 -7.50 -39.28
C GLU A 451 2.58 -7.40 -37.92
N PHE A 452 2.88 -8.30 -36.99
CA PHE A 452 2.11 -8.45 -35.75
C PHE A 452 2.86 -9.16 -34.62
N ASN A 453 2.41 -8.96 -33.38
CA ASN A 453 2.75 -9.84 -32.24
C ASN A 453 1.60 -10.78 -31.87
N LEU A 454 0.35 -10.36 -32.14
CA LEU A 454 -0.88 -11.09 -31.83
C LEU A 454 -1.71 -11.27 -33.10
N ALA A 455 -2.24 -12.47 -33.31
CA ALA A 455 -3.18 -12.76 -34.38
C ALA A 455 -4.34 -13.55 -33.81
N THR A 456 -5.56 -13.27 -34.27
CA THR A 456 -6.71 -14.10 -33.87
C THR A 456 -6.51 -15.52 -34.40
N LYS A 457 -7.21 -16.48 -33.78
CA LYS A 457 -7.52 -17.72 -34.49
C LYS A 457 -8.21 -17.42 -35.83
N LEU A 458 -8.23 -18.40 -36.73
CA LEU A 458 -9.03 -18.28 -37.95
C LEU A 458 -10.51 -18.19 -37.55
N LEU A 459 -11.13 -17.05 -37.82
CA LEU A 459 -12.55 -16.80 -37.56
C LEU A 459 -13.30 -17.09 -38.86
N SER A 460 -14.33 -17.94 -38.80
CA SER A 460 -15.04 -18.40 -39.99
C SER A 460 -16.53 -18.56 -39.70
N ALA A 461 -17.35 -18.01 -40.59
CA ALA A 461 -18.80 -18.23 -40.69
C ALA A 461 -19.19 -18.15 -42.17
N ASP A 462 -20.25 -18.86 -42.56
CA ASP A 462 -20.91 -18.71 -43.87
C ASP A 462 -19.97 -18.65 -45.11
N GLY A 463 -18.91 -19.47 -45.10
CA GLY A 463 -17.91 -19.54 -46.16
C GLY A 463 -16.73 -18.57 -45.98
N GLY A 464 -16.97 -17.43 -45.33
CA GLY A 464 -15.99 -16.43 -44.93
C GLY A 464 -14.97 -16.99 -43.94
N SER A 465 -13.71 -16.57 -44.06
CA SER A 465 -12.61 -16.99 -43.19
C SER A 465 -11.52 -15.93 -43.09
N TYR A 466 -11.29 -15.41 -41.89
CA TYR A 466 -10.50 -14.20 -41.68
C TYR A 466 -9.60 -14.30 -40.43
N LYS A 467 -8.54 -13.49 -40.42
CA LYS A 467 -7.74 -13.21 -39.21
C LYS A 467 -7.52 -11.71 -39.06
N ALA A 468 -7.58 -11.23 -37.83
CA ALA A 468 -7.18 -9.88 -37.45
C ALA A 468 -5.82 -9.89 -36.72
N TYR A 469 -5.03 -8.84 -36.93
CA TYR A 469 -3.65 -8.75 -36.45
C TYR A 469 -3.43 -7.52 -35.59
N PHE A 470 -2.61 -7.68 -34.55
CA PHE A 470 -2.30 -6.64 -33.59
C PHE A 470 -0.84 -6.70 -33.17
N ASP A 471 -0.30 -5.57 -32.74
CA ASP A 471 1.02 -5.50 -32.11
C ASP A 471 0.97 -4.75 -30.79
N VAL A 472 2.06 -4.87 -30.04
CA VAL A 472 2.30 -4.13 -28.80
C VAL A 472 3.64 -3.43 -28.93
N ASP A 473 3.72 -2.18 -28.48
CA ASP A 473 4.94 -1.38 -28.60
C ASP A 473 5.10 -0.46 -27.38
N PHE A 474 6.32 -0.02 -27.09
CA PHE A 474 6.55 0.99 -26.05
C PHE A 474 6.20 2.40 -26.57
N VAL A 475 5.83 3.29 -25.65
CA VAL A 475 5.50 4.70 -25.95
C VAL A 475 6.65 5.62 -25.63
#